data_AF-A0A010SMT1-F1
#
_entry.id   AF-A0A010SMT1-F1
#
_cell.length_a   1.000
_cell.length_b   1.000
_cell.length_c   1.000
_cell.angle_alpha   90.00
_cell.angle_beta   90.00
_cell.angle_gamma   90.00
#
_symmetry.space_group_name_H-M   'P 1'
#
loop_
_entity.id
_entity.type
_entity.pdbx_description
1 polymer ?
#
loop_
_entity_poly.entity_id
_entity_poly.type
_entity_poly.pdbx_seq_one_letter_code
_entity_poly.pdbx_strand_id
1 'polypeptide(L)'
;MNLWMRLPRHPNIVPFDRLVVDELEGRVVGFTSVYIPGGTLEDNQSRVFKLKWFEQLTGVVDVLNLKHGIMHQDIAARNLLVDLLTDNLQLFDFNFSGRIGGIGCIENRNDVNGVIFTLYEIITRDDHFRQVPHEEQNPDDVQGLSAWPKHPVVQLDHPVLEYRSHLNRWVKKRREEKGISVYTLRRKERKEGNITLEWQRPPRNKVPQDDSN
;
A
#
# COMPACT_ATOMS: atom_id res chain seq x y z
N MET A 1 -4.00 -2.59 -10.31
CA MET A 1 -5.48 -2.69 -10.50
C MET A 1 -6.12 -4.02 -10.08
N ASN A 2 -5.82 -5.16 -10.72
CA ASN A 2 -6.55 -6.44 -10.49
C ASN A 2 -6.49 -6.95 -9.04
N LEU A 3 -5.41 -6.67 -8.33
CA LEU A 3 -5.25 -7.09 -6.93
C LEU A 3 -6.18 -6.30 -5.99
N TRP A 4 -6.32 -4.98 -6.21
CA TRP A 4 -7.12 -4.10 -5.37
C TRP A 4 -8.61 -4.47 -5.38
N MET A 5 -9.18 -4.74 -6.55
CA MET A 5 -10.59 -5.18 -6.69
C MET A 5 -10.92 -6.47 -5.93
N ARG A 6 -9.90 -7.26 -5.57
CA ARG A 6 -10.04 -8.56 -4.91
C ARG A 6 -9.69 -8.52 -3.42
N LEU A 7 -9.25 -7.36 -2.91
CA LEU A 7 -8.98 -7.20 -1.50
C LEU A 7 -10.30 -7.14 -0.73
N PRO A 8 -10.41 -7.82 0.43
CA PRO A 8 -11.49 -7.56 1.37
C PRO A 8 -11.51 -6.08 1.75
N ARG A 9 -12.70 -5.53 2.05
CA ARG A 9 -12.80 -4.16 2.56
C ARG A 9 -11.97 -3.99 3.82
N HIS A 10 -11.22 -2.89 3.88
CA HIS A 10 -10.35 -2.57 4.99
C HIS A 10 -10.47 -1.06 5.30
N PRO A 11 -10.58 -0.63 6.57
CA PRO A 11 -10.79 0.78 6.92
C PRO A 11 -9.66 1.69 6.43
N ASN A 12 -8.46 1.15 6.25
CA ASN A 12 -7.27 1.89 5.79
C ASN A 12 -6.92 1.68 4.30
N ILE A 13 -7.85 1.17 3.49
CA ILE A 13 -7.69 1.06 2.03
C ILE A 13 -8.89 1.72 1.38
N VAL A 14 -8.66 2.64 0.44
CA VAL A 14 -9.78 3.23 -0.32
C VAL A 14 -10.54 2.10 -1.03
N PRO A 15 -11.87 2.00 -0.87
CA PRO A 15 -12.62 0.93 -1.48
C PRO A 15 -12.69 1.12 -3.00
N PHE A 16 -12.45 0.02 -3.71
CA PHE A 16 -12.88 -0.10 -5.10
C PHE A 16 -14.41 -0.13 -5.14
N ASP A 17 -15.03 0.65 -6.03
CA ASP A 17 -16.48 0.69 -6.18
C ASP A 17 -16.94 -0.15 -7.38
N ARG A 18 -16.75 0.33 -8.61
CA ARG A 18 -17.28 -0.34 -9.82
C ARG A 18 -16.33 -0.26 -11.00
N LEU A 19 -16.45 -1.24 -11.90
CA LEU A 19 -15.89 -1.15 -13.25
C LEU A 19 -16.83 -0.33 -14.13
N VAL A 20 -16.24 0.49 -15.00
CA VAL A 20 -16.94 1.19 -16.07
C VAL A 20 -16.71 0.40 -17.35
N VAL A 21 -17.80 0.01 -17.99
CA VAL A 21 -17.79 -0.71 -19.26
C VAL A 21 -18.37 0.17 -20.35
N ASP A 22 -17.80 0.10 -21.55
CA ASP A 22 -18.38 0.68 -22.75
C ASP A 22 -19.63 -0.11 -23.17
N GLU A 23 -20.69 0.60 -23.53
CA GLU A 23 -21.98 0.02 -23.91
C GLU A 23 -21.94 -0.64 -25.30
N LEU A 24 -21.01 -0.23 -26.18
CA LEU A 24 -20.93 -0.74 -27.55
C LEU A 24 -20.25 -2.10 -27.63
N GLU A 25 -19.08 -2.25 -26.99
CA GLU A 25 -18.28 -3.48 -27.08
C GLU A 25 -18.18 -4.26 -25.75
N GLY A 26 -18.78 -3.76 -24.66
CA GLY A 26 -18.70 -4.40 -23.34
C GLY A 26 -17.29 -4.41 -22.73
N ARG A 27 -16.37 -3.60 -23.27
CA ARG A 27 -14.97 -3.52 -22.81
C ARG A 27 -14.88 -2.68 -21.54
N VAL A 28 -14.01 -3.07 -20.63
CA VAL A 28 -13.69 -2.24 -19.45
C VAL A 28 -12.91 -1.03 -19.91
N VAL A 29 -13.46 0.17 -19.69
CA VAL A 29 -12.85 1.46 -20.03
C VAL A 29 -12.36 2.24 -18.80
N GLY A 30 -12.76 1.80 -17.61
CA GLY A 30 -12.31 2.46 -16.39
C GLY A 30 -12.86 1.80 -15.14
N PHE A 31 -12.72 2.52 -14.03
CA PHE A 31 -13.26 2.15 -12.74
C PHE A 31 -13.61 3.40 -11.94
N THR A 32 -14.40 3.20 -10.90
CA THR A 32 -14.76 4.24 -9.93
C THR A 32 -14.25 3.85 -8.54
N SER A 33 -13.97 4.86 -7.74
CA SER A 33 -13.64 4.71 -6.32
C SER A 33 -14.39 5.76 -5.52
N VAL A 34 -14.53 5.53 -4.23
CA VAL A 34 -15.19 6.50 -3.35
C VAL A 34 -14.33 7.75 -3.25
N TYR A 35 -14.94 8.91 -3.49
CA TYR A 35 -14.27 10.19 -3.31
C TYR A 35 -14.08 10.49 -1.83
N ILE A 36 -12.81 10.68 -1.42
CA ILE A 36 -12.44 11.09 -0.07
C ILE A 36 -12.05 12.57 -0.11
N PRO A 37 -12.82 13.47 0.56
CA PRO A 37 -12.54 14.90 0.51
C PRO A 37 -11.29 15.27 1.31
N GLY A 38 -10.72 16.43 0.99
CA GLY A 38 -9.64 17.05 1.77
C GLY A 38 -8.23 16.85 1.22
N GLY A 39 -8.08 16.16 0.09
CA GLY A 39 -6.80 15.95 -0.60
C GLY A 39 -5.89 14.94 0.11
N THR A 40 -4.82 14.58 -0.58
CA THR A 40 -3.77 13.67 -0.07
C THR A 40 -2.94 14.36 1.01
N LEU A 41 -2.07 13.60 1.69
CA LEU A 41 -1.10 14.20 2.62
C LEU A 41 -0.03 15.05 1.91
N GLU A 42 0.17 14.83 0.60
CA GLU A 42 1.02 15.68 -0.24
C GLU A 42 0.33 17.02 -0.58
N ASP A 43 -0.96 16.97 -0.92
CA ASP A 43 -1.75 18.17 -1.26
C ASP A 43 -2.03 19.04 -0.02
N ASN A 44 -2.45 18.42 1.08
CA ASN A 44 -2.88 19.14 2.28
C ASN A 44 -1.77 19.24 3.32
N GLN A 45 -0.79 20.07 3.00
CA GLN A 45 0.42 20.22 3.80
C GLN A 45 0.22 20.90 5.16
N SER A 46 -0.93 21.58 5.33
CA SER A 46 -1.31 22.26 6.57
C SER A 46 -1.90 21.33 7.63
N ARG A 47 -2.28 20.11 7.25
CA ARG A 47 -2.90 19.14 8.15
C ARG A 47 -1.90 18.64 9.20
N VAL A 48 -2.38 18.51 10.43
CA VAL A 48 -1.62 17.84 11.50
C VAL A 48 -1.49 16.36 11.14
N PHE A 49 -0.27 15.88 10.90
CA PHE A 49 -0.02 14.47 10.66
C PHE A 49 0.01 13.72 11.99
N LYS A 50 -0.94 12.80 12.21
CA LYS A 50 -1.10 12.11 13.49
C LYS A 50 -0.26 10.85 13.61
N LEU A 51 0.25 10.56 14.81
CA LEU A 51 0.95 9.28 15.08
C LEU A 51 0.05 8.07 14.81
N LYS A 52 -1.24 8.15 15.18
CA LYS A 52 -2.27 7.15 14.85
C LYS A 52 -2.30 6.81 13.35
N TRP A 53 -2.21 7.82 12.49
CA TRP A 53 -2.23 7.60 11.04
C TRP A 53 -0.99 6.87 10.57
N PHE A 54 0.17 7.19 11.14
CA PHE A 54 1.40 6.46 10.84
C PHE A 54 1.34 4.99 11.30
N GLU A 55 0.77 4.74 12.48
CA GLU A 55 0.52 3.37 12.96
C GLU A 55 -0.41 2.61 12.00
N GLN A 56 -1.48 3.24 11.52
CA GLN A 56 -2.38 2.68 10.52
C GLN A 56 -1.68 2.36 9.19
N LEU A 57 -0.76 3.23 8.74
CA LEU A 57 0.06 2.96 7.55
C LEU A 57 0.89 1.69 7.72
N THR A 58 1.65 1.59 8.81
CA THR A 58 2.47 0.40 9.08
C THR A 58 1.61 -0.86 9.21
N GLY A 59 0.44 -0.77 9.84
CA GLY A 59 -0.49 -1.88 10.01
C GLY A 59 -1.10 -2.34 8.69
N VAL A 60 -1.55 -1.43 7.81
CA VAL A 60 -2.12 -1.81 6.51
C VAL A 60 -1.05 -2.40 5.58
N VAL A 61 0.19 -1.90 5.65
CA VAL A 61 1.32 -2.50 4.92
C VAL A 61 1.58 -3.93 5.40
N ASP A 62 1.57 -4.19 6.71
CA ASP A 62 1.69 -5.56 7.24
C ASP A 62 0.52 -6.45 6.79
N VAL A 63 -0.71 -5.94 6.78
CA VAL A 63 -1.87 -6.70 6.27
C VAL A 63 -1.68 -7.07 4.80
N LEU A 64 -1.28 -6.13 3.94
CA LEU A 64 -1.00 -6.40 2.53
C LEU A 64 0.14 -7.40 2.37
N ASN A 65 1.27 -7.12 3.01
CA ASN A 65 2.52 -7.85 2.83
C ASN A 65 2.56 -9.20 3.53
N LEU A 66 1.89 -9.41 4.66
CA LEU A 66 1.98 -10.66 5.44
C LEU A 66 0.72 -11.51 5.29
N LYS A 67 -0.46 -10.89 5.29
CA LYS A 67 -1.73 -11.62 5.19
C LYS A 67 -2.09 -11.92 3.75
N HIS A 68 -1.92 -10.96 2.83
CA HIS A 68 -2.45 -11.05 1.48
C HIS A 68 -1.44 -11.43 0.39
N GLY A 69 -0.12 -11.41 0.64
CA GLY A 69 0.82 -11.70 -0.44
C GLY A 69 1.02 -10.57 -1.43
N ILE A 70 0.71 -9.33 -1.04
CA ILE A 70 0.68 -8.19 -1.94
C ILE A 70 1.64 -7.12 -1.45
N MET A 71 2.46 -6.61 -2.36
CA MET A 71 3.27 -5.42 -2.19
C MET A 71 2.59 -4.26 -2.93
N HIS A 72 2.47 -3.10 -2.31
CA HIS A 72 1.89 -1.90 -2.93
C HIS A 72 2.83 -1.30 -3.97
N GLN A 73 4.13 -1.25 -3.66
CA GLN A 73 5.24 -0.76 -4.49
C GLN A 73 5.26 0.73 -4.80
N ASP A 74 4.29 1.49 -4.28
CA ASP A 74 4.27 2.95 -4.36
C ASP A 74 3.72 3.60 -3.09
N ILE A 75 4.29 3.25 -1.92
CA ILE A 75 3.94 3.92 -0.67
C ILE A 75 4.55 5.32 -0.68
N ALA A 76 3.71 6.36 -0.72
CA ALA A 76 4.10 7.77 -0.82
C ALA A 76 3.01 8.68 -0.25
N ALA A 77 3.35 9.91 0.18
CA ALA A 77 2.38 10.86 0.74
C ALA A 77 1.22 11.19 -0.23
N ARG A 78 1.49 11.26 -1.53
CA ARG A 78 0.46 11.40 -2.59
C ARG A 78 -0.54 10.25 -2.67
N ASN A 79 -0.19 9.07 -2.15
CA ASN A 79 -1.04 7.88 -2.17
C ASN A 79 -1.75 7.67 -0.82
N LEU A 80 -1.74 8.68 0.06
CA LEU A 80 -2.31 8.65 1.40
C LEU A 80 -3.38 9.72 1.56
N LEU A 81 -4.58 9.29 1.92
CA LEU A 81 -5.74 10.12 2.22
C LEU A 81 -6.09 10.00 3.71
N VAL A 82 -6.90 10.93 4.22
CA VAL A 82 -7.53 10.80 5.54
C VAL A 82 -9.01 10.97 5.38
N ASP A 83 -9.77 9.97 5.79
CA ASP A 83 -11.22 10.08 5.93
C ASP A 83 -11.52 10.93 7.17
N LEU A 84 -12.03 12.15 6.95
CA LEU A 84 -12.33 13.11 8.00
C LEU A 84 -13.48 12.67 8.92
N LEU A 85 -14.34 11.75 8.47
CA LEU A 85 -15.45 11.24 9.28
C LEU A 85 -14.98 10.19 10.29
N THR A 86 -14.09 9.30 9.85
CA THR A 86 -13.58 8.19 10.68
C THR A 86 -12.23 8.46 11.32
N ASP A 87 -11.57 9.56 10.94
CA ASP A 87 -10.21 9.93 11.34
C ASP A 87 -9.19 8.81 11.05
N ASN A 88 -9.36 8.15 9.90
CA ASN A 88 -8.52 7.04 9.47
C ASN A 88 -7.70 7.42 8.24
N LEU A 89 -6.43 7.05 8.25
CA LEU A 89 -5.60 7.04 7.06
C LEU A 89 -6.11 6.00 6.07
N GLN A 90 -6.18 6.32 4.78
CA GLN A 90 -6.49 5.38 3.71
C GLN A 90 -5.40 5.40 2.63
N LEU A 91 -4.92 4.20 2.29
CA LEU A 91 -4.00 3.97 1.19
C LEU A 91 -4.79 3.73 -0.11
N PHE A 92 -4.35 4.36 -1.20
CA PHE A 92 -4.90 4.13 -2.54
C PHE A 92 -3.78 4.04 -3.59
N ASP A 93 -4.19 3.94 -4.87
CA ASP A 93 -3.31 3.82 -6.04
C ASP A 93 -2.48 2.52 -6.11
N PHE A 94 -3.21 1.41 -6.22
CA PHE A 94 -2.65 0.07 -6.38
C PHE A 94 -2.20 -0.24 -7.83
N ASN A 95 -1.84 0.77 -8.61
CA ASN A 95 -1.43 0.58 -10.01
C ASN A 95 -0.14 -0.23 -10.13
N PHE A 96 0.82 0.02 -9.23
CA PHE A 96 2.08 -0.73 -9.17
C PHE A 96 2.01 -1.99 -8.29
N SER A 97 0.87 -2.28 -7.66
CA SER A 97 0.79 -3.41 -6.74
C SER A 97 1.09 -4.76 -7.42
N GLY A 98 1.86 -5.61 -6.73
CA GLY A 98 2.34 -6.90 -7.22
C GLY A 98 2.18 -8.01 -6.21
N ARG A 99 2.11 -9.26 -6.67
CA ARG A 99 2.14 -10.43 -5.77
C ARG A 99 3.58 -10.70 -5.37
N ILE A 100 3.87 -10.78 -4.08
CA ILE A 100 5.22 -11.07 -3.57
C ILE A 100 5.71 -12.40 -4.15
N GLY A 101 6.88 -12.38 -4.80
CA GLY A 101 7.47 -13.54 -5.48
C GLY A 101 6.75 -13.97 -6.77
N GLY A 102 5.88 -13.12 -7.32
CA GLY A 102 5.14 -13.37 -8.56
C GLY A 102 5.19 -12.19 -9.52
N ILE A 103 4.39 -12.28 -10.59
CA ILE A 103 4.32 -11.27 -11.65
C ILE A 103 3.92 -9.90 -11.08
N GLY A 104 4.62 -8.87 -11.54
CA GLY A 104 4.37 -7.48 -11.20
C GLY A 104 5.06 -7.00 -9.92
N CYS A 105 5.70 -7.88 -9.14
CA CYS A 105 6.51 -7.50 -7.98
C CYS A 105 7.96 -7.22 -8.40
N ILE A 106 8.43 -6.01 -8.12
CA ILE A 106 9.80 -5.53 -8.35
C ILE A 106 10.47 -5.47 -6.98
N GLU A 107 11.58 -6.20 -6.80
CA GLU A 107 12.22 -6.37 -5.51
C GLU A 107 12.68 -5.04 -4.87
N ASN A 108 13.16 -4.12 -5.70
CA ASN A 108 13.64 -2.79 -5.28
C ASN A 108 12.52 -1.84 -4.84
N ARG A 109 11.26 -2.10 -5.20
CA ARG A 109 10.10 -1.28 -4.80
C ARG A 109 9.48 -1.78 -3.50
N ASN A 110 10.32 -1.91 -2.48
CA ASN A 110 9.92 -2.50 -1.20
C ASN A 110 9.02 -1.55 -0.38
N ASP A 111 7.85 -2.02 0.06
CA ASP A 111 6.91 -1.21 0.87
C ASP A 111 7.52 -0.72 2.20
N VAL A 112 8.42 -1.49 2.81
CA VAL A 112 9.11 -1.07 4.05
C VAL A 112 9.98 0.16 3.77
N ASN A 113 10.73 0.15 2.67
CA ASN A 113 11.53 1.31 2.25
C ASN A 113 10.61 2.49 1.92
N GLY A 114 9.52 2.23 1.20
CA GLY A 114 8.51 3.25 0.88
C GLY A 114 7.94 3.92 2.13
N VAL A 115 7.65 3.17 3.20
CA VAL A 115 7.19 3.73 4.49
C VAL A 115 8.27 4.59 5.15
N ILE A 116 9.54 4.16 5.12
CA ILE A 116 10.68 4.92 5.70
C ILE A 116 10.81 6.28 5.02
N PHE A 117 10.86 6.30 3.68
CA PHE A 117 10.97 7.53 2.91
C PHE A 117 9.74 8.43 3.08
N THR A 118 8.53 7.85 3.04
CA THR A 118 7.27 8.61 3.23
C THR A 118 7.23 9.33 4.57
N LEU A 119 7.63 8.66 5.67
CA LEU A 119 7.63 9.30 6.99
C LEU A 119 8.64 10.44 7.06
N TYR A 120 9.84 10.23 6.51
CA TYR A 120 10.87 11.25 6.44
C TYR A 120 10.35 12.48 5.70
N GLU A 121 9.85 12.31 4.48
CA GLU A 121 9.30 13.37 3.63
C GLU A 121 8.19 14.18 4.32
N ILE A 122 7.25 13.51 4.99
CA ILE A 122 6.17 14.20 5.70
C ILE A 122 6.71 15.10 6.81
N ILE A 123 7.73 14.64 7.55
CA ILE A 123 8.30 15.35 8.69
C ILE A 123 9.23 16.48 8.26
N THR A 124 10.11 16.22 7.29
CA THR A 124 11.22 17.11 6.90
C THR A 124 10.91 17.97 5.68
N ARG A 125 9.88 17.62 4.90
CA ARG A 125 9.58 18.17 3.56
C ARG A 125 10.71 17.96 2.55
N ASP A 126 11.59 17.02 2.84
CA ASP A 126 12.73 16.71 2.00
C ASP A 126 12.50 15.34 1.33
N ASP A 127 12.45 15.35 -0.01
CA ASP A 127 12.14 14.19 -0.84
C ASP A 127 13.33 13.65 -1.64
N HIS A 128 14.54 14.20 -1.44
CA HIS A 128 15.69 13.86 -2.28
C HIS A 128 16.03 12.36 -2.26
N PHE A 129 15.85 11.69 -1.12
CA PHE A 129 16.07 10.24 -1.00
C PHE A 129 15.10 9.41 -1.86
N ARG A 130 13.88 9.90 -2.09
CA ARG A 130 12.91 9.24 -2.98
C ARG A 130 13.20 9.49 -4.45
N GLN A 131 13.78 10.64 -4.79
CA GLN A 131 14.13 10.97 -6.18
C GLN A 131 15.31 10.11 -6.69
N VAL A 132 16.06 9.48 -5.79
CA VAL A 132 17.05 8.45 -6.16
C VAL A 132 16.32 7.27 -6.82
N PRO A 133 16.84 6.72 -7.95
CA PRO A 133 16.29 5.52 -8.57
C PRO A 133 16.10 4.37 -7.58
N HIS A 134 15.03 3.58 -7.71
CA HIS A 134 14.69 2.55 -6.72
C HIS A 134 15.79 1.51 -6.50
N GLU A 135 16.57 1.22 -7.54
CA GLU A 135 17.72 0.32 -7.52
C GLU A 135 18.87 0.82 -6.62
N GLU A 136 18.95 2.13 -6.42
CA GLU A 136 20.02 2.83 -5.71
C GLU A 136 19.56 3.36 -4.34
N GLN A 137 18.26 3.30 -4.05
CA GLN A 137 17.70 3.74 -2.77
C GLN A 137 18.21 2.87 -1.60
N ASN A 138 18.77 3.54 -0.58
CA ASN A 138 19.20 2.90 0.66
C ASN A 138 18.40 3.44 1.87
N PRO A 139 17.56 2.63 2.54
CA PRO A 139 16.80 3.07 3.70
C PRO A 139 17.69 3.48 4.89
N ASP A 140 18.91 2.95 4.98
CA ASP A 140 19.82 3.27 6.07
C ASP A 140 20.33 4.72 6.00
N ASP A 141 20.29 5.37 4.82
CA ASP A 141 20.65 6.79 4.66
C ASP A 141 19.67 7.72 5.40
N VAL A 142 18.43 7.27 5.59
CA VAL A 142 17.37 7.98 6.35
C VAL A 142 17.32 7.52 7.79
N GLN A 143 17.37 6.20 8.02
CA GLN A 143 17.28 5.64 9.37
C GLN A 143 18.52 5.94 10.21
N GLY A 144 19.69 6.03 9.59
CA GLY A 144 20.98 6.31 10.23
C GLY A 144 21.20 7.77 10.65
N LEU A 145 20.36 8.70 10.18
CA LEU A 145 20.45 10.11 10.57
C LEU A 145 20.25 10.26 12.08
N SER A 146 21.14 10.99 12.76
CA SER A 146 21.04 11.21 14.20
C SER A 146 19.77 11.98 14.57
N ALA A 147 19.41 12.99 13.77
CA ALA A 147 18.21 13.80 13.94
C ALA A 147 17.46 13.98 12.61
N TRP A 148 16.13 14.11 12.68
CA TRP A 148 15.30 14.48 11.54
C TRP A 148 14.84 15.93 11.76
N PRO A 149 15.31 16.90 10.97
CA PRO A 149 14.92 18.29 11.12
C PRO A 149 13.46 18.45 10.70
N LYS A 150 12.54 18.60 11.67
CA LYS A 150 11.12 18.86 11.37
C LYS A 150 11.02 20.19 10.62
N HIS A 151 10.35 20.18 9.48
CA HIS A 151 10.08 21.42 8.75
C HIS A 151 9.22 22.38 9.61
N PRO A 152 9.46 23.71 9.58
CA PRO A 152 8.73 24.67 10.41
C PRO A 152 7.20 24.60 10.24
N VAL A 153 6.72 24.43 9.01
CA VAL A 153 5.28 24.39 8.71
C VAL A 153 4.59 23.05 8.97
N VAL A 154 5.36 21.99 9.24
CA VAL A 154 4.79 20.65 9.50
C VAL A 154 4.24 20.61 10.93
N GLN A 155 2.98 20.20 11.04
CA GLN A 155 2.31 20.00 12.31
C GLN A 155 2.23 18.51 12.63
N LEU A 156 2.68 18.12 13.82
CA LEU A 156 2.64 16.76 14.34
C LEU A 156 1.89 16.79 15.68
N ASP A 157 1.11 15.75 15.98
CA ASP A 157 0.44 15.63 17.28
C ASP A 157 1.34 15.02 18.36
N HIS A 158 2.48 14.44 17.97
CA HIS A 158 3.51 13.91 18.86
C HIS A 158 4.92 14.42 18.46
N PRO A 159 5.92 14.32 19.36
CA PRO A 159 7.31 14.61 19.00
C PRO A 159 7.82 13.68 17.89
N VAL A 160 8.71 14.18 17.02
CA VAL A 160 9.38 13.40 15.95
C VAL A 160 9.98 12.08 16.48
N LEU A 161 10.50 12.09 17.71
CA LEU A 161 11.08 10.92 18.34
C LEU A 161 10.08 9.76 18.47
N GLU A 162 8.79 10.03 18.69
CA GLU A 162 7.78 8.98 18.84
C GLU A 162 7.50 8.28 17.51
N TYR A 163 7.35 9.04 16.42
CA TYR A 163 7.23 8.49 15.06
C TYR A 163 8.45 7.65 14.68
N ARG A 164 9.66 8.17 14.92
CA ARG A 164 10.91 7.44 14.66
C ARG A 164 11.01 6.18 15.52
N SER A 165 10.59 6.25 16.79
CA SER A 165 10.58 5.09 17.69
C SER A 165 9.62 4.01 17.19
N HIS A 166 8.43 4.39 16.74
CA HIS A 166 7.48 3.46 16.12
C HIS A 166 8.05 2.83 14.85
N LEU A 167 8.58 3.66 13.94
CA LEU A 167 9.20 3.20 12.70
C LEU A 167 10.32 2.19 12.98
N ASN A 168 11.24 2.51 13.88
CA ASN A 168 12.39 1.66 14.19
C ASN A 168 11.96 0.33 14.81
N ARG A 169 10.96 0.31 15.72
CA ARG A 169 10.41 -0.94 16.25
C ARG A 169 9.76 -1.78 15.15
N TRP A 170 8.96 -1.15 14.29
CA TRP A 170 8.29 -1.85 13.18
C TRP A 170 9.31 -2.42 12.17
N VAL A 171 10.29 -1.63 11.74
CA VAL A 171 11.35 -2.09 10.82
C VAL A 171 12.19 -3.20 11.45
N LYS A 172 12.58 -3.07 12.73
CA LYS A 172 13.32 -4.11 13.45
C LYS A 172 12.56 -5.44 13.46
N LYS A 173 11.29 -5.41 13.83
CA LYS A 173 10.40 -6.58 13.79
C LYS A 173 10.38 -7.20 12.39
N ARG A 174 10.24 -6.39 11.34
CA ARG A 174 10.22 -6.86 9.93
C ARG A 174 11.56 -7.47 9.49
N ARG A 175 12.70 -6.96 9.99
CA ARG A 175 14.04 -7.52 9.73
C ARG A 175 14.24 -8.85 10.47
N GLU A 176 13.77 -8.96 11.70
CA GLU A 176 13.86 -10.19 12.52
C GLU A 176 12.91 -11.29 12.03
N GLU A 177 11.69 -10.92 11.63
CA GLU A 177 10.70 -11.84 11.03
C GLU A 177 11.11 -12.36 9.65
N LYS A 178 12.04 -11.70 8.93
CA LYS A 178 12.67 -12.32 7.75
C LYS A 178 13.45 -13.60 8.11
N GLY A 179 13.85 -13.78 9.37
CA GLY A 179 14.39 -15.04 9.90
C GLY A 179 13.33 -16.14 10.07
N ILE A 180 12.04 -15.78 10.15
CA ILE A 180 10.89 -16.69 10.17
C ILE A 180 10.11 -16.44 8.89
N SER A 181 10.60 -16.97 7.78
CA SER A 181 9.96 -16.82 6.48
C SER A 181 8.52 -17.38 6.48
N VAL A 182 7.54 -16.55 6.84
CA VAL A 182 6.10 -16.85 6.77
C VAL A 182 5.68 -17.12 5.31
N TYR A 183 6.45 -16.63 4.33
CA TYR A 183 6.23 -16.94 2.91
C TYR A 183 6.70 -18.32 2.47
N THR A 184 7.61 -18.95 3.20
CA THR A 184 8.08 -20.32 2.89
C THR A 184 7.09 -21.36 3.44
N LEU A 185 6.48 -21.10 4.61
CA LEU A 185 5.45 -21.98 5.17
C LEU A 185 4.20 -22.02 4.28
N ARG A 186 3.69 -20.86 3.83
CA ARG A 186 2.50 -20.83 2.94
C ARG A 186 2.77 -21.30 1.51
N ARG A 187 4.03 -21.30 1.05
CA ARG A 187 4.41 -21.90 -0.25
C ARG A 187 4.41 -23.43 -0.16
N LYS A 188 4.80 -24.01 0.99
CA LYS A 188 4.64 -25.46 1.25
C LYS A 188 3.16 -25.83 1.34
N GLU A 189 2.36 -25.12 2.14
CA GLU A 189 0.92 -25.39 2.29
C GLU A 189 0.13 -25.24 0.97
N ARG A 190 0.51 -24.29 0.10
CA ARG A 190 -0.07 -24.14 -1.25
C ARG A 190 0.42 -25.21 -2.24
N LYS A 191 1.63 -25.74 -2.09
CA LYS A 191 2.14 -26.87 -2.89
C LYS A 191 1.58 -28.21 -2.42
N GLU A 192 1.25 -28.32 -1.14
CA GLU A 192 0.70 -29.53 -0.48
C GLU A 192 -0.83 -29.60 -0.54
N GLY A 193 -1.50 -28.67 -1.24
CA GLY A 193 -2.94 -28.73 -1.52
C GLY A 193 -3.88 -28.38 -0.36
N ASN A 194 -3.35 -28.01 0.81
CA ASN A 194 -4.14 -27.85 2.05
C ASN A 194 -4.85 -26.49 2.19
N ILE A 195 -4.68 -25.55 1.26
CA ILE A 195 -5.47 -24.31 1.21
C ILE A 195 -5.94 -24.08 -0.22
N THR A 196 -7.05 -24.72 -0.58
CA THR A 196 -7.87 -24.31 -1.72
C THR A 196 -8.69 -23.11 -1.27
N LEU A 197 -8.22 -21.89 -1.57
CA LEU A 197 -9.19 -20.84 -1.85
C LEU A 197 -9.88 -21.28 -3.13
N GLU A 198 -11.11 -21.77 -3.05
CA GLU A 198 -11.93 -22.05 -4.22
C GLU A 198 -12.12 -20.75 -5.00
N TRP A 199 -11.27 -20.56 -6.00
CA TRP A 199 -11.37 -19.48 -6.96
C TRP A 199 -12.52 -19.80 -7.90
N GLN A 200 -13.74 -19.41 -7.54
CA GLN A 200 -14.83 -19.40 -8.51
C GLN A 200 -14.42 -18.47 -9.66
N ARG A 201 -14.18 -19.08 -10.82
CA ARG A 201 -14.09 -18.35 -12.08
C ARG A 201 -15.40 -17.55 -12.23
N PRO A 202 -15.37 -16.32 -12.73
CA PRO A 202 -16.59 -15.65 -13.15
C PRO A 202 -17.36 -16.60 -14.07
N PRO A 203 -18.69 -16.75 -13.91
CA PRO A 203 -19.46 -17.61 -14.80
C PRO A 203 -19.20 -17.16 -16.24
N ARG A 204 -18.70 -18.09 -17.06
CA ARG A 204 -18.69 -17.88 -18.51
C ARG A 204 -20.15 -17.84 -18.93
N ASN A 205 -20.68 -16.65 -19.19
CA ASN A 205 -21.91 -16.55 -19.96
C ASN A 205 -21.64 -17.27 -21.28
N LYS A 206 -22.34 -18.37 -21.50
CA LYS A 206 -22.34 -19.06 -22.78
C LYS A 206 -22.95 -18.09 -23.78
N VAL A 207 -22.14 -17.66 -24.75
CA VAL A 207 -22.67 -17.03 -25.97
C VAL A 207 -23.59 -18.07 -26.60
N PRO A 208 -24.87 -17.76 -26.88
CA PRO A 208 -25.73 -18.67 -27.61
C PRO A 208 -25.09 -18.96 -28.98
N GLN A 209 -24.93 -20.24 -29.31
CA GLN A 209 -24.68 -20.64 -30.69
C GLN A 209 -25.97 -20.39 -31.45
N ASP A 210 -25.94 -19.45 -32.39
CA ASP A 210 -26.96 -19.35 -33.43
C ASP A 210 -26.80 -20.55 -34.36
N ASP A 211 -27.66 -21.55 -34.17
CA ASP A 211 -27.92 -22.57 -35.19
C ASP A 211 -28.87 -21.94 -36.22
N SER A 212 -28.29 -21.39 -37.28
CA SER A 212 -29.03 -21.07 -38.51
C SER A 212 -28.73 -22.15 -39.56
N ASN A 213 -29.75 -22.95 -39.85
CA ASN A 213 -29.85 -23.83 -41.02
C ASN A 213 -29.76 -23.04 -42.34
#